data_AF-A0AAD6QVE4-F1
#
_entry.id   AF-A0AAD6QVE4-F1
#
_cell.length_a   1.000
_cell.length_b   1.000
_cell.length_c   1.000
_cell.angle_alpha   90.00
_cell.angle_beta   90.00
_cell.angle_gamma   90.00
#
_symmetry.space_group_name_H-M   'P 1'
#
loop_
_entity.id
_entity.type
_entity.pdbx_description
1 polymer ?
#
loop_
_entity_poly.entity_id
_entity_poly.type
_entity_poly.pdbx_seq_one_letter_code
_entity_poly.pdbx_strand_id
1 'polypeptide(L)' 'MGEHATSPQWLLHLIETEFYELCENHNDPNRAKHCNFFCVDCTKSPPFCDHCNSNNVHKGHQVIQVSYIFIVPAS' A
#
# COMPACT_ATOMS: atom_id res chain seq x y z
N MET A 1 -16.52 32.28 4.47
CA MET A 1 -15.56 31.52 5.29
C MET A 1 -15.11 30.35 4.44
N GLY A 2 -13.84 30.30 4.05
CA GLY A 2 -13.33 29.22 3.21
C GLY A 2 -13.27 27.92 3.99
N GLU A 3 -13.70 26.83 3.39
CA GLU A 3 -13.52 25.50 3.95
C GLU A 3 -12.03 25.25 4.17
N HIS A 4 -11.59 25.11 5.42
CA HIS A 4 -10.34 24.44 5.70
C HIS A 4 -10.55 22.99 5.26
N ALA A 5 -10.11 22.65 4.05
CA ALA A 5 -10.11 21.29 3.56
C ALA A 5 -9.32 20.42 4.54
N THR A 6 -10.02 19.69 5.40
CA THR A 6 -9.43 18.69 6.28
C THR A 6 -8.82 17.61 5.40
N SER A 7 -7.51 17.41 5.52
CA SER A 7 -6.81 16.33 4.84
C SER A 7 -7.52 15.00 5.10
N PRO A 8 -7.66 14.11 4.09
CA PRO A 8 -8.17 12.77 4.33
C PRO A 8 -7.32 12.06 5.39
N GLN A 9 -7.96 11.34 6.32
CA GLN A 9 -7.26 10.67 7.42
C GLN A 9 -6.25 9.61 6.94
N TRP A 10 -6.53 8.97 5.81
CA TRP A 10 -5.64 7.97 5.20
C TRP A 10 -4.34 8.56 4.65
N LEU A 11 -4.30 9.88 4.36
CA LEU A 11 -3.16 10.50 3.68
C LEU A 11 -1.92 10.53 4.58
N LEU A 12 -2.08 10.91 5.85
CA LEU A 12 -0.96 10.92 6.79
C LEU A 12 -0.45 9.50 7.03
N HIS A 13 -1.37 8.54 7.21
CA HIS A 13 -1.03 7.13 7.39
C HIS A 13 -0.26 6.59 6.18
N LEU A 14 -0.67 6.94 4.96
CA LEU A 14 0.04 6.54 3.74
C LEU A 14 1.47 7.07 3.70
N ILE A 15 1.70 8.33 4.08
CA ILE A 15 3.02 8.98 4.03
C ILE A 15 3.96 8.39 5.09
N GLU A 16 3.45 8.05 6.27
CA GLU A 16 4.22 7.48 7.37
C GLU A 16 4.45 5.97 7.24
N THR A 17 3.76 5.30 6.31
CA THR A 17 3.88 3.85 6.12
C THR A 17 5.20 3.49 5.44
N GLU A 18 5.96 2.57 6.04
CA GLU A 18 7.13 1.95 5.43
C GLU A 18 6.70 0.86 4.44
N PHE A 19 7.03 1.03 3.17
CA PHE A 19 6.71 0.08 2.10
C PHE A 19 7.92 -0.78 1.73
N TYR A 20 7.63 -1.87 1.04
CA TYR A 20 8.59 -2.84 0.51
C TYR A 20 9.28 -3.73 1.55
N GLU A 21 8.79 -3.74 2.79
CA GLU A 21 9.12 -4.78 3.75
C GLU A 21 8.63 -6.16 3.27
N LEU A 22 9.29 -7.23 3.73
CA LEU A 22 8.87 -8.59 3.41
C LEU A 22 7.54 -8.92 4.10
N CYS A 23 6.63 -9.54 3.35
CA CYS A 23 5.35 -9.96 3.89
C CYS A 23 5.51 -11.13 4.86
N GLU A 24 5.28 -10.88 6.15
CA GLU A 24 5.39 -11.88 7.23
C GLU A 24 4.47 -13.09 7.04
N ASN A 25 3.34 -12.91 6.35
CA ASN A 25 2.38 -13.98 6.07
C ASN A 25 2.86 -14.97 5.00
N HIS A 26 3.91 -14.62 4.24
CA HIS A 26 4.38 -15.37 3.08
C HIS A 26 5.90 -15.49 3.06
N ASN A 27 6.45 -16.19 4.05
CA ASN A 27 7.88 -16.42 4.23
C ASN A 27 8.47 -17.52 3.31
N ASP A 28 7.85 -17.80 2.16
CA ASP A 28 8.47 -18.71 1.18
C ASP A 28 9.64 -17.96 0.52
N PRO A 29 10.90 -18.40 0.70
CA PRO A 29 12.08 -17.69 0.21
C PRO A 29 12.13 -17.54 -1.32
N ASN A 30 11.38 -18.36 -2.07
CA ASN A 30 11.29 -18.25 -3.53
C ASN A 30 10.12 -17.36 -3.99
N ARG A 31 9.24 -16.94 -3.08
CA ARG A 31 8.03 -16.18 -3.38
C ARG A 31 7.83 -14.99 -2.45
N ALA A 32 8.86 -14.63 -1.68
CA ALA A 32 8.82 -13.53 -0.74
C ALA A 32 8.28 -12.28 -1.45
N LYS A 33 7.14 -11.79 -0.98
CA LYS A 33 6.46 -10.65 -1.57
C LYS A 33 6.73 -9.41 -0.75
N HIS A 34 7.04 -8.33 -1.43
CA HIS A 34 7.18 -7.03 -0.80
C HIS A 34 5.80 -6.40 -0.58
N CYS A 35 5.58 -5.85 0.62
CA CYS A 35 4.35 -5.15 0.96
C CYS A 35 4.36 -3.76 0.34
N ASN A 36 3.69 -3.61 -0.80
CA ASN A 36 3.60 -2.34 -1.54
C ASN A 36 2.15 -1.87 -1.79
N PHE A 37 1.16 -2.56 -1.24
CA PHE A 37 -0.24 -2.15 -1.26
C PHE A 37 -0.65 -1.51 0.06
N PHE A 38 -1.55 -0.54 -0.02
CA PHE A 38 -2.13 0.18 1.11
C PHE A 38 -3.65 0.24 0.94
N CYS A 39 -4.41 0.02 2.02
CA CYS A 39 -5.87 0.07 1.98
C CYS A 39 -6.37 1.40 2.56
N VAL A 40 -7.09 2.16 1.75
CA VAL A 40 -7.61 3.50 2.11
C VAL A 40 -8.73 3.40 3.13
N ASP A 41 -9.57 2.36 3.02
CA ASP A 41 -10.74 2.19 3.88
C ASP A 41 -10.41 1.59 5.26
N CYS A 42 -9.23 0.97 5.41
CA CYS A 42 -8.81 0.39 6.68
C CYS A 42 -8.09 1.46 7.51
N THR A 43 -8.65 1.79 8.67
CA THR A 43 -8.19 2.93 9.48
C THR A 43 -6.71 2.83 9.92
N LYS A 44 -6.20 1.61 10.14
CA LYS A 44 -4.80 1.34 10.58
C LYS A 44 -4.33 -0.04 10.11
N SER A 45 -4.45 -0.34 8.83
CA SER A 45 -3.87 -1.58 8.27
C SER A 45 -2.37 -1.39 8.05
N PRO A 46 -1.53 -2.40 8.33
CA PRO A 46 -0.18 -2.44 7.77
C PRO A 46 -0.25 -2.53 6.24
N PRO A 47 0.84 -2.15 5.53
CA PRO A 47 0.95 -2.40 4.11
C PRO A 47 0.97 -3.91 3.86
N PHE A 48 0.51 -4.31 2.67
CA PHE A 48 0.36 -5.71 2.32
C PHE A 48 0.84 -5.99 0.90
N CYS A 49 1.04 -7.27 0.59
CA CYS A 49 1.50 -7.70 -0.72
C CYS A 49 0.35 -7.98 -1.71
N ASP A 50 0.69 -8.26 -2.96
CA ASP A 50 -0.28 -8.63 -4.01
C ASP A 50 -1.13 -9.86 -3.66
N HIS A 51 -0.58 -10.82 -2.93
CA HIS A 51 -1.31 -12.01 -2.51
C HIS A 51 -2.33 -11.69 -1.42
N CYS A 52 -1.93 -10.89 -0.43
CA CYS A 52 -2.84 -10.41 0.62
C CYS A 52 -3.97 -9.54 0.06
N ASN A 53 -3.70 -8.74 -0.98
CA ASN A 53 -4.74 -8.00 -1.70
C ASN A 53 -5.79 -8.92 -2.33
N SER A 54 -5.35 -10.08 -2.80
CA SER A 54 -6.21 -11.08 -3.47
C SER A 54 -6.98 -11.94 -2.46
N ASN A 55 -6.51 -12.04 -1.23
CA ASN A 55 -7.24 -12.69 -0.14
C ASN A 55 -8.38 -11.76 0.29
N ASN A 56 -9.61 -12.30 0.39
CA ASN A 56 -10.88 -11.56 0.51
C ASN A 56 -10.97 -10.47 1.62
N VAL A 57 -9.95 -10.31 2.47
CA VAL A 57 -9.82 -9.29 3.52
C VAL A 57 -10.00 -7.86 2.98
N HIS A 58 -9.48 -7.55 1.79
CA HIS A 58 -9.57 -6.22 1.18
C HIS A 58 -10.58 -6.16 0.01
N LYS A 59 -11.47 -7.15 -0.10
CA LYS A 59 -12.41 -7.24 -1.22
C LYS A 59 -13.40 -6.07 -1.18
N GLY A 60 -13.38 -5.26 -2.24
CA GLY A 60 -14.27 -4.11 -2.38
C GLY A 60 -13.77 -2.84 -1.70
N HIS A 61 -12.57 -2.87 -1.10
CA HIS A 61 -11.93 -1.67 -0.56
C HIS A 61 -11.12 -0.95 -1.64
N GLN A 62 -10.95 0.36 -1.47
CA GLN A 62 -10.04 1.17 -2.25
C GLN A 62 -8.60 0.93 -1.78
N VAL A 63 -7.74 0.57 -2.73
CA VAL A 63 -6.33 0.25 -2.48
C VAL A 63 -5.42 1.09 -3.37
N ILE A 64 -4.25 1.44 -2.83
CA ILE A 64 -3.17 2.14 -3.52
C ILE A 64 -1.99 1.17 -3.64
N GLN A 65 -1.39 1.06 -4.82
CA GLN A 65 -0.13 0.37 -5.02
C GLN A 65 1.00 1.38 -5.16
N VAL A 66 1.98 1.32 -4.27
CA VAL A 66 3.23 2.09 -4.37
C VAL A 66 4.17 1.36 -5.33
N SER A 67 4.69 2.07 -6.32
CA SER A 67 5.59 1.52 -7.35
C SER A 67 6.74 2.50 -7.60
N TYR A 68 7.96 1.98 -7.76
CA TYR A 68 9.08 2.77 -8.29
C TYR A 68 8.99 2.82 -9.81
N ILE A 69 9.18 4.00 -10.41
CA ILE A 69 9.34 4.16 -11.85
C ILE A 69 10.83 4.32 -12.14
N PHE A 70 11.38 3.40 -12.93
CA PHE A 70 12.69 3.59 -13.55
C PHE A 70 12.51 4.37 -14.86
N ILE A 71 12.91 5.64 -14.86
CA ILE A 71 12.95 6.44 -16.08
C ILE A 71 14.18 6.00 -16.87
N VAL A 72 13.99 5.16 -17.89
CA VAL A 72 15.03 4.88 -18.89
C VAL A 72 15.11 6.08 -19.84
N PRO A 73 16.25 6.81 -19.88
CA PRO A 73 16.40 7.89 -20.84
C PRO A 73 16.40 7.31 -22.27
N ALA A 74 15.60 7.92 -23.15
CA ALA A 74 15.64 7.58 -24.57
C ALA A 74 17.05 7.86 -25.12
N SER A 75 17.63 6.86 -25.78
CA SER A 75 18.92 6.97 -26.49
C SER A 75 18.80 7.85 -27.73
#